data_AF-A0A816B6Y4-F1
#
_entry.id   AF-A0A816B6Y4-F1
#
_cell.length_a   1.000
_cell.length_b   1.000
_cell.length_c   1.000
_cell.angle_alpha   90.00
_cell.angle_beta   90.00
_cell.angle_gamma   90.00
#
_symmetry.space_group_name_H-M   'P 1'
#
loop_
_entity.id
_entity.type
_entity.pdbx_description
1 polymer ?
#
loop_
_entity_poly.entity_id
_entity_poly.type
_entity_poly.pdbx_seq_one_letter_code
_entity_poly.pdbx_strand_id
1 'polypeptide(L)'
;MLNKRLHEQVQALSQKNTKKPILYALNTSAHGDHCFGNMYLSKDTTIIQHMNTKTYVEQHLSDDKAFMIKNFGAGRGIEEIEARTGDVLVKPNGRITIDLGSKLVEIIDFGFAQTGGDLFAWEADSKVLWSGNPVIAAKPSLPWLMDGHLIETLNTLSKVYAFLPADARIIPGHGVAMKKEDLKWHIDYLAAVKKNVQAAIDQGLSLEETVKQVAMPEFRGYVVFDWVHSGMNVPAAYKDLSKQCNSHM
;
A
#
# COMPACT_ATOMS: atom_id res chain seq x y z
N MET A 1 19.48 -14.52 7.48
CA MET A 1 18.96 -13.77 6.32
C MET A 1 17.43 -13.94 6.21
N LEU A 2 16.64 -13.08 6.86
CA LEU A 2 15.17 -13.16 6.87
C LEU A 2 14.57 -12.95 5.47
N ASN A 3 15.04 -11.96 4.71
CA ASN A 3 14.52 -11.66 3.37
C ASN A 3 14.65 -12.86 2.41
N LYS A 4 15.86 -13.42 2.29
CA LYS A 4 16.10 -14.65 1.52
C LYS A 4 15.23 -15.81 2.00
N ARG A 5 15.11 -16.01 3.32
CA ARG A 5 14.28 -17.08 3.89
C ARG A 5 12.81 -16.93 3.51
N LEU A 6 12.25 -15.72 3.60
CA LEU A 6 10.86 -15.46 3.22
C LEU A 6 10.64 -15.66 1.72
N HIS A 7 11.59 -15.21 0.89
CA HIS A 7 11.58 -15.46 -0.55
C HIS A 7 11.54 -16.97 -0.87
N GLU A 8 12.42 -17.76 -0.25
CA GLU A 8 12.47 -19.21 -0.43
C GLU A 8 11.18 -19.90 0.04
N GLN A 9 10.56 -19.42 1.11
CA GLN A 9 9.28 -19.95 1.60
C GLN A 9 8.15 -19.73 0.59
N VAL A 10 8.02 -18.53 0.00
CA VAL A 10 6.96 -18.26 -1.00
C VAL A 10 7.22 -19.00 -2.31
N GLN A 11 8.49 -19.15 -2.71
CA GLN A 11 8.89 -19.98 -3.85
C GLN A 11 8.49 -21.45 -3.63
N ALA A 12 8.79 -22.01 -2.46
CA ALA A 12 8.43 -23.38 -2.11
C ALA A 12 6.90 -23.59 -2.07
N LEU A 13 6.15 -22.61 -1.56
CA LEU A 13 4.68 -22.65 -1.60
C LEU A 13 4.15 -22.63 -3.03
N SER A 14 4.71 -21.82 -3.92
CA SER A 14 4.36 -21.82 -5.35
C SER A 14 4.60 -23.20 -5.98
N GLN A 15 5.79 -23.79 -5.77
CA GLN A 15 6.18 -25.11 -6.30
C GLN A 15 5.36 -26.29 -5.76
N LYS A 16 4.73 -26.11 -4.59
CA LYS A 16 3.79 -27.09 -4.02
C LYS A 16 2.43 -27.05 -4.72
N ASN A 17 2.01 -25.89 -5.21
CA ASN A 17 0.71 -25.70 -5.88
C ASN A 17 0.78 -25.86 -7.39
N THR A 18 1.96 -25.70 -8.00
CA THR A 18 2.16 -25.87 -9.44
C THR A 18 3.60 -26.25 -9.78
N LYS A 19 3.81 -26.93 -10.92
CA LYS A 19 5.13 -27.18 -11.51
C LYS A 19 5.47 -26.20 -12.65
N LYS A 20 4.59 -25.25 -12.93
CA LYS A 20 4.81 -24.21 -13.96
C LYS A 20 5.88 -23.22 -13.50
N PRO A 21 6.66 -22.64 -14.42
CA PRO A 21 7.64 -21.61 -14.10
C PRO A 21 6.97 -20.31 -13.61
N ILE A 22 7.70 -19.53 -12.80
CA ILE A 22 7.29 -18.18 -12.41
C ILE A 22 7.75 -17.20 -13.50
N LEU A 23 6.81 -16.83 -14.36
CA LEU A 23 7.06 -15.90 -15.47
C LEU A 23 7.12 -14.44 -14.99
N TYR A 24 6.26 -14.07 -14.05
CA TYR A 24 6.10 -12.70 -13.57
C TYR A 24 6.14 -12.61 -12.05
N ALA A 25 6.70 -11.50 -11.55
CA ALA A 25 6.57 -11.05 -10.17
C ALA A 25 6.10 -9.59 -10.18
N LEU A 26 5.16 -9.24 -9.29
CA LEU A 26 4.63 -7.88 -9.18
C LEU A 26 5.06 -7.27 -7.85
N ASN A 27 5.60 -6.05 -7.89
CA ASN A 27 5.75 -5.22 -6.71
C ASN A 27 4.57 -4.25 -6.65
N THR A 28 3.76 -4.35 -5.59
CA THR A 28 2.61 -3.43 -5.40
C THR A 28 3.04 -2.03 -4.98
N SER A 29 4.24 -1.87 -4.41
CA SER A 29 4.82 -0.56 -4.07
C SER A 29 6.35 -0.66 -3.92
N ALA A 30 6.98 0.45 -3.52
CA ALA A 30 8.43 0.51 -3.30
C ALA A 30 8.90 -0.01 -1.93
N HIS A 31 7.99 -0.30 -0.99
CA HIS A 31 8.40 -0.73 0.34
C HIS A 31 9.18 -2.05 0.30
N GLY A 32 10.27 -2.11 1.07
CA GLY A 32 11.22 -3.22 1.00
C GLY A 32 10.64 -4.60 1.32
N ASP A 33 9.63 -4.68 2.19
CA ASP A 33 8.91 -5.91 2.49
C ASP A 33 8.09 -6.46 1.29
N HIS A 34 7.86 -5.65 0.25
CA HIS A 34 7.20 -6.03 -1.00
C HIS A 34 8.18 -6.23 -2.16
N CYS A 35 9.33 -5.55 -2.17
CA CYS A 35 10.22 -5.53 -3.36
C CYS A 35 11.64 -6.07 -3.15
N PHE A 36 12.15 -6.18 -1.91
CA PHE A 36 13.55 -6.62 -1.68
C PHE A 36 13.80 -8.07 -2.13
N GLY A 37 12.75 -8.89 -2.21
CA GLY A 37 12.83 -10.25 -2.74
C GLY A 37 13.22 -10.34 -4.23
N ASN A 38 13.18 -9.23 -4.97
CA ASN A 38 13.45 -9.22 -6.41
C ASN A 38 14.82 -9.82 -6.76
N MET A 39 15.86 -9.46 -6.00
CA MET A 39 17.24 -9.90 -6.28
C MET A 39 17.40 -11.43 -6.29
N TYR A 40 16.50 -12.16 -5.63
CA TYR A 40 16.53 -13.62 -5.53
C TYR A 40 15.73 -14.35 -6.62
N LEU A 41 14.92 -13.64 -7.42
CA LEU A 41 14.16 -14.25 -8.52
C LEU A 41 15.09 -14.80 -9.62
N SER A 42 14.61 -15.77 -10.41
CA SER A 42 15.31 -16.18 -11.63
C SER A 42 15.51 -14.98 -12.58
N LYS A 43 16.57 -14.99 -13.39
CA LYS A 43 16.77 -13.98 -14.45
C LYS A 43 15.67 -14.03 -15.52
N ASP A 44 15.01 -15.18 -15.67
CA ASP A 44 13.91 -15.37 -16.62
C ASP A 44 12.56 -14.83 -16.09
N THR A 45 12.49 -14.46 -14.81
CA THR A 45 11.28 -13.86 -14.22
C THR A 45 11.25 -12.37 -14.51
N THR A 46 10.21 -11.91 -15.21
CA THR A 46 9.94 -10.51 -15.50
C THR A 46 9.30 -9.83 -14.28
N ILE A 47 9.92 -8.76 -13.79
CA ILE A 47 9.40 -7.97 -12.66
C ILE A 47 8.54 -6.84 -13.21
N ILE A 48 7.31 -6.75 -12.72
CA ILE A 48 6.36 -5.69 -12.99
C ILE A 48 6.34 -4.76 -11.77
N GLN A 49 6.43 -3.46 -11.99
CA GLN A 49 6.23 -2.47 -10.93
C GLN A 49 5.82 -1.11 -11.50
N HIS A 50 5.48 -0.17 -10.63
CA HIS A 50 5.20 1.19 -11.06
C HIS A 50 6.49 1.95 -11.44
N MET A 51 6.40 2.91 -12.37
CA MET A 51 7.53 3.76 -12.75
C MET A 51 8.13 4.49 -11.55
N ASN A 52 7.29 5.06 -10.67
CA ASN A 52 7.74 5.73 -9.45
C ASN A 52 8.42 4.77 -8.46
N THR A 53 8.00 3.49 -8.42
CA THR A 53 8.69 2.47 -7.64
C THR A 53 10.11 2.23 -8.15
N LYS A 54 10.31 2.17 -9.47
CA LYS A 54 11.66 2.06 -10.06
C LYS A 54 12.52 3.25 -9.66
N THR A 55 12.02 4.46 -9.87
CA THR A 55 12.74 5.70 -9.54
C THR A 55 13.12 5.74 -8.06
N TYR A 56 12.20 5.41 -7.15
CA TYR A 56 12.47 5.39 -5.72
C TYR A 56 13.57 4.39 -5.34
N VAL A 57 13.48 3.15 -5.83
CA VAL A 57 14.51 2.13 -5.52
C VAL A 57 15.88 2.53 -6.10
N GLU A 58 15.93 3.12 -7.30
CA GLU A 58 17.20 3.55 -7.91
C GLU A 58 17.86 4.71 -7.15
N GLN A 59 17.07 5.59 -6.56
CA GLN A 59 17.57 6.82 -5.93
C GLN A 59 17.73 6.70 -4.41
N HIS A 60 16.92 5.86 -3.76
CA HIS A 60 16.75 5.89 -2.30
C HIS A 60 16.89 4.53 -1.61
N LEU A 61 17.34 3.46 -2.31
CA LEU A 61 17.48 2.14 -1.69
C LEU A 61 18.36 2.14 -0.43
N SER A 62 19.42 2.95 -0.38
CA SER A 62 20.28 3.02 0.81
C SER A 62 19.54 3.57 2.02
N ASP A 63 18.75 4.64 1.82
CA ASP A 63 17.98 5.28 2.89
C ASP A 63 16.81 4.38 3.31
N ASP A 64 16.15 3.72 2.36
CA ASP A 64 15.09 2.75 2.64
C ASP A 64 15.62 1.55 3.43
N LYS A 65 16.79 1.00 3.04
CA LYS A 65 17.47 -0.04 3.84
C LYS A 65 17.77 0.42 5.25
N ALA A 66 18.28 1.65 5.43
CA ALA A 66 18.56 2.20 6.75
C ALA A 66 17.28 2.35 7.59
N PHE A 67 16.19 2.84 6.98
CA PHE A 67 14.88 2.93 7.61
C PHE A 67 14.35 1.54 8.01
N MET A 68 14.43 0.56 7.12
CA MET A 68 13.98 -0.82 7.38
C MET A 68 14.82 -1.47 8.49
N ILE A 69 16.15 -1.29 8.51
CA ILE A 69 17.02 -1.79 9.59
C ILE A 69 16.67 -1.14 10.92
N LYS A 70 16.41 0.17 10.95
CA LYS A 70 16.01 0.88 12.17
C LYS A 70 14.70 0.34 12.76
N ASN A 71 13.71 0.03 11.93
CA ASN A 71 12.38 -0.38 12.38
C ASN A 71 12.23 -1.88 12.59
N PHE A 72 12.92 -2.70 11.80
CA PHE A 72 12.81 -4.17 11.84
C PHE A 72 14.00 -4.85 12.50
N GLY A 73 15.11 -4.14 12.72
CA GLY A 73 16.33 -4.64 13.35
C GLY A 73 17.38 -5.15 12.35
N ALA A 74 18.65 -5.04 12.75
CA ALA A 74 19.80 -5.53 11.99
C ALA A 74 19.90 -7.06 11.97
N GLY A 75 20.74 -7.60 11.07
CA GLY A 75 20.98 -9.04 10.89
C GLY A 75 19.81 -9.78 10.23
N ARG A 76 18.84 -9.05 9.70
CA ARG A 76 17.66 -9.61 9.02
C ARG A 76 17.87 -9.76 7.52
N GLY A 77 19.03 -9.39 7.00
CA GLY A 77 19.34 -9.54 5.59
C GLY A 77 18.79 -8.43 4.73
N ILE A 78 18.49 -7.28 5.35
CA ILE A 78 18.23 -6.03 4.64
C ILE A 78 19.57 -5.46 4.15
N GLU A 79 20.63 -5.66 4.92
CA GLU A 79 22.01 -5.23 4.64
C GLU A 79 22.52 -5.73 3.30
N GLU A 80 22.19 -6.97 2.96
CA GLU A 80 22.63 -7.68 1.75
C GLU A 80 21.76 -7.38 0.51
N ILE A 81 20.71 -6.54 0.64
CA ILE A 81 19.83 -6.23 -0.48
C ILE A 81 20.55 -5.36 -1.51
N GLU A 82 20.52 -5.82 -2.75
CA GLU A 82 20.94 -5.09 -3.95
C GLU A 82 19.72 -4.72 -4.80
N ALA A 83 19.82 -3.60 -5.51
CA ALA A 83 18.75 -3.13 -6.37
C ALA A 83 18.51 -4.11 -7.53
N ARG A 84 17.30 -4.67 -7.61
CA ARG A 84 16.75 -5.26 -8.83
C ARG A 84 15.38 -4.67 -9.07
N THR A 85 15.29 -3.80 -10.07
CA THR A 85 14.08 -3.06 -10.43
C THR A 85 13.30 -3.77 -11.53
N GLY A 86 12.12 -3.24 -11.84
CA GLY A 86 11.19 -3.80 -12.80
C GLY A 86 11.63 -3.69 -14.25
N ASP A 87 11.29 -4.73 -14.99
CA ASP A 87 11.46 -4.87 -16.44
C ASP A 87 10.27 -4.25 -17.18
N VAL A 88 9.06 -4.41 -16.62
CA VAL A 88 7.81 -3.82 -17.14
C VAL A 88 7.32 -2.76 -16.16
N LEU A 89 7.12 -1.54 -16.67
CA LEU A 89 6.78 -0.37 -15.87
C LEU A 89 5.37 0.12 -16.19
N VAL A 90 4.50 0.09 -15.18
CA VAL A 90 3.20 0.75 -15.24
C VAL A 90 3.41 2.25 -15.01
N LYS A 91 2.90 3.07 -15.92
CA LYS A 91 2.95 4.54 -15.81
C LYS A 91 1.86 5.06 -14.87
N PRO A 92 1.97 6.30 -14.36
CA PRO A 92 0.92 6.91 -13.55
C PRO A 92 -0.46 6.85 -14.20
N ASN A 93 -1.48 6.45 -13.44
CA ASN A 93 -2.85 6.15 -13.88
C ASN A 93 -2.93 5.08 -14.98
N GLY A 94 -1.91 4.24 -15.09
CA GLY A 94 -1.78 3.21 -16.11
C GLY A 94 -2.50 1.91 -15.75
N ARG A 95 -2.77 1.13 -16.79
CA ARG A 95 -3.28 -0.24 -16.68
C ARG A 95 -2.62 -1.11 -17.74
N ILE A 96 -2.18 -2.29 -17.34
CA ILE A 96 -1.71 -3.33 -18.27
C ILE A 96 -2.42 -4.65 -17.96
N THR A 97 -2.46 -5.55 -18.93
CA THR A 97 -3.00 -6.91 -18.74
C THR A 97 -1.89 -7.92 -19.02
N ILE A 98 -1.75 -8.89 -18.13
CA ILE A 98 -0.83 -10.01 -18.26
C ILE A 98 -1.63 -11.26 -18.60
N ASP A 99 -1.27 -11.92 -19.70
CA ASP A 99 -1.85 -13.19 -20.10
C ASP A 99 -1.00 -14.35 -19.58
N LEU A 100 -1.58 -15.16 -18.69
CA LEU A 100 -0.98 -16.38 -18.14
C LEU A 100 -1.43 -17.66 -18.88
N GLY A 101 -2.04 -17.50 -20.06
CA GLY A 101 -2.58 -18.52 -20.95
C GLY A 101 -4.05 -18.82 -20.70
N SER A 102 -4.43 -19.13 -19.45
CA SER A 102 -5.82 -19.43 -19.09
C SER A 102 -6.43 -18.40 -18.13
N LYS A 103 -5.67 -17.37 -17.77
CA LYS A 103 -6.08 -16.32 -16.84
C LYS A 103 -5.47 -15.00 -17.30
N LEU A 104 -6.29 -13.96 -17.28
CA LEU A 104 -5.86 -12.58 -17.50
C LEU A 104 -5.77 -11.88 -16.15
N VAL A 105 -4.64 -11.23 -15.89
CA VAL A 105 -4.44 -10.43 -14.67
C VAL A 105 -4.28 -8.98 -15.07
N GLU A 106 -5.19 -8.12 -14.61
CA GLU A 106 -5.07 -6.68 -14.78
C GLU A 106 -4.19 -6.10 -13.68
N ILE A 107 -3.16 -5.34 -14.06
CA ILE A 107 -2.31 -4.57 -13.15
C ILE A 107 -2.68 -3.10 -13.31
N ILE A 108 -3.16 -2.48 -12.24
CA ILE A 108 -3.87 -1.20 -12.28
C ILE A 108 -3.28 -0.23 -11.27
N ASP A 109 -2.97 0.98 -11.70
CA ASP A 109 -2.80 2.15 -10.84
C ASP A 109 -4.15 2.90 -10.76
N PHE A 110 -4.77 2.90 -9.57
CA PHE A 110 -6.04 3.62 -9.33
C PHE A 110 -5.84 5.09 -8.90
N GLY A 111 -4.59 5.51 -8.74
CA GLY A 111 -4.16 6.77 -8.13
C GLY A 111 -3.35 6.54 -6.85
N PHE A 112 -2.88 7.64 -6.26
CA PHE A 112 -2.14 7.60 -5.00
C PHE A 112 -2.95 6.89 -3.91
N ALA A 113 -2.34 5.92 -3.23
CA ALA A 113 -2.92 5.30 -2.04
C ALA A 113 -1.93 5.11 -0.89
N GLN A 114 -0.62 5.04 -1.16
CA GLN A 114 0.38 5.08 -0.10
C GLN A 114 1.74 5.62 -0.51
N THR A 115 2.27 5.27 -1.69
CA THR A 115 3.63 5.67 -2.11
C THR A 115 3.67 6.42 -3.45
N GLY A 116 2.51 6.66 -4.07
CA GLY A 116 2.43 7.24 -5.42
C GLY A 116 2.92 6.31 -6.53
N GLY A 117 3.18 5.04 -6.21
CA GLY A 117 3.51 3.97 -7.14
C GLY A 117 2.78 2.69 -6.77
N ASP A 118 1.52 2.84 -6.38
CA ASP A 118 0.67 1.81 -5.81
C ASP A 118 -0.03 1.03 -6.93
N LEU A 119 0.34 -0.26 -7.08
CA LEU A 119 -0.29 -1.16 -8.04
C LEU A 119 -1.19 -2.18 -7.38
N PHE A 120 -2.34 -2.40 -8.02
CA PHE A 120 -3.31 -3.42 -7.67
C PHE A 120 -3.31 -4.50 -8.74
N ALA A 121 -3.40 -5.77 -8.34
CA ALA A 121 -3.59 -6.89 -9.28
C ALA A 121 -5.00 -7.43 -9.16
N TRP A 122 -5.75 -7.45 -10.26
CA TRP A 122 -7.11 -7.96 -10.34
C TRP A 122 -7.18 -9.17 -11.26
N GLU A 123 -7.72 -10.28 -10.75
CA GLU A 123 -8.01 -11.47 -11.55
C GLU A 123 -9.53 -11.70 -11.57
N ALA A 124 -10.16 -11.38 -12.69
CA ALA A 124 -11.61 -11.23 -12.78
C ALA A 124 -12.37 -12.55 -12.60
N ASP A 125 -11.81 -13.69 -13.04
CA ASP A 125 -12.52 -14.97 -12.98
C ASP A 125 -12.69 -15.46 -11.53
N SER A 126 -11.64 -15.35 -10.71
CA SER A 126 -11.71 -15.66 -9.28
C SER A 126 -12.24 -14.51 -8.43
N LYS A 127 -12.37 -13.32 -9.02
CA LYS A 127 -12.77 -12.07 -8.37
C LYS A 127 -11.86 -11.71 -7.19
N VAL A 128 -10.56 -11.85 -7.36
CA VAL A 128 -9.55 -11.57 -6.33
C VAL A 128 -8.71 -10.35 -6.71
N LEU A 129 -8.61 -9.41 -5.78
CA LEU A 129 -7.75 -8.22 -5.86
C LEU A 129 -6.61 -8.32 -4.84
N TRP A 130 -5.35 -8.18 -5.25
CA TRP A 130 -4.25 -7.86 -4.34
C TRP A 130 -4.06 -6.35 -4.31
N SER A 131 -4.05 -5.77 -3.10
CA SER A 131 -3.99 -4.31 -2.94
C SER A 131 -2.63 -3.77 -2.50
N GLY A 132 -1.75 -4.61 -1.94
CA GLY A 132 -0.58 -4.12 -1.22
C GLY A 132 -0.96 -3.25 -0.02
N ASN A 133 -0.04 -2.38 0.41
CA ASN A 133 -0.21 -1.52 1.59
C ASN A 133 -1.35 -0.48 1.52
N PRO A 134 -1.86 -0.03 0.36
CA PRO A 134 -3.14 0.70 0.28
C PRO A 134 -4.25 0.13 1.17
N VAL A 135 -4.30 -1.20 1.35
CA VAL A 135 -5.11 -1.84 2.39
C VAL A 135 -4.19 -2.70 3.26
N ILE A 136 -3.91 -2.25 4.50
CA ILE A 136 -2.99 -2.94 5.42
C ILE A 136 -3.55 -4.32 5.82
N ALA A 137 -4.75 -4.38 6.40
CA ALA A 137 -5.45 -5.61 6.79
C ALA A 137 -6.94 -5.31 6.97
N ALA A 138 -7.74 -6.29 7.38
CA ALA A 138 -9.12 -6.02 7.80
C ALA A 138 -9.19 -5.15 9.08
N LYS A 139 -10.41 -4.71 9.45
CA LYS A 139 -10.70 -4.09 10.76
C LYS A 139 -10.07 -4.93 11.89
N PRO A 140 -9.39 -4.30 12.88
CA PRO A 140 -9.38 -2.87 13.17
C PRO A 140 -8.20 -2.08 12.57
N SER A 141 -7.42 -2.62 11.63
CA SER A 141 -6.27 -1.89 11.08
C SER A 141 -6.67 -0.57 10.41
N LEU A 142 -5.76 0.41 10.43
CA LEU A 142 -5.95 1.73 9.83
C LEU A 142 -5.01 1.91 8.63
N PRO A 143 -5.39 2.69 7.60
CA PRO A 143 -4.46 3.20 6.59
C PRO A 143 -3.37 4.08 7.22
N TRP A 144 -2.18 4.12 6.63
CA TRP A 144 -1.05 4.92 7.13
C TRP A 144 -0.75 6.06 6.14
N LEU A 145 -1.04 7.30 6.53
CA LEU A 145 -0.87 8.49 5.69
C LEU A 145 0.56 9.04 5.80
N MET A 146 1.58 8.20 5.57
CA MET A 146 2.98 8.57 5.79
C MET A 146 3.41 9.79 4.94
N ASP A 147 3.01 9.81 3.67
CA ASP A 147 3.31 10.92 2.75
C ASP A 147 2.23 12.02 2.78
N GLY A 148 1.22 11.87 3.62
CA GLY A 148 0.27 12.94 3.93
C GLY A 148 -0.85 13.18 2.93
N HIS A 149 -1.11 12.29 1.98
CA HIS A 149 -2.15 12.47 0.95
C HIS A 149 -3.50 11.86 1.38
N LEU A 150 -4.22 12.53 2.27
CA LEU A 150 -5.51 12.02 2.78
C LEU A 150 -6.55 11.93 1.66
N ILE A 151 -6.70 13.02 0.91
CA ILE A 151 -7.79 13.17 -0.07
C ILE A 151 -7.61 12.16 -1.21
N GLU A 152 -6.41 12.04 -1.74
CA GLU A 152 -6.09 11.11 -2.81
C GLU A 152 -6.25 9.67 -2.35
N THR A 153 -5.78 9.32 -1.15
CA THR A 153 -5.95 7.97 -0.59
C THR A 153 -7.43 7.60 -0.45
N LEU A 154 -8.26 8.49 0.11
CA LEU A 154 -9.70 8.29 0.24
C LEU A 154 -10.36 8.09 -1.13
N ASN A 155 -10.01 8.93 -2.11
CA ASN A 155 -10.55 8.84 -3.47
C ASN A 155 -10.15 7.52 -4.14
N THR A 156 -8.89 7.09 -3.99
CA THR A 156 -8.40 5.84 -4.57
C THR A 156 -9.10 4.62 -3.97
N LEU A 157 -9.21 4.53 -2.64
CA LEU A 157 -9.93 3.41 -2.01
C LEU A 157 -11.43 3.41 -2.38
N SER A 158 -12.04 4.58 -2.55
CA SER A 158 -13.42 4.70 -3.03
C SER A 158 -13.58 4.20 -4.48
N LYS A 159 -12.63 4.51 -5.37
CA LYS A 159 -12.60 3.97 -6.74
C LYS A 159 -12.44 2.46 -6.75
N VAL A 160 -11.54 1.91 -5.93
CA VAL A 160 -11.34 0.46 -5.79
C VAL A 160 -12.63 -0.20 -5.30
N TYR A 161 -13.28 0.35 -4.27
CA TYR A 161 -14.56 -0.17 -3.78
C TYR A 161 -15.63 -0.15 -4.86
N ALA A 162 -15.75 0.92 -5.64
CA ALA A 162 -16.71 1.02 -6.73
C ALA A 162 -16.42 0.03 -7.88
N PHE A 163 -15.14 -0.21 -8.17
CA PHE A 163 -14.70 -1.13 -9.23
C PHE A 163 -15.03 -2.60 -8.94
N LEU A 164 -14.85 -3.04 -7.69
CA LEU A 164 -14.99 -4.45 -7.34
C LEU A 164 -16.45 -4.93 -7.39
N PRO A 165 -16.75 -6.15 -7.88
CA PRO A 165 -18.07 -6.76 -7.72
C PRO A 165 -18.37 -7.10 -6.26
N ALA A 166 -19.64 -7.31 -5.92
CA ALA A 166 -20.09 -7.52 -4.54
C ALA A 166 -19.47 -8.76 -3.87
N ASP A 167 -19.22 -9.82 -4.64
CA ASP A 167 -18.62 -11.08 -4.20
C ASP A 167 -17.09 -11.11 -4.33
N ALA A 168 -16.45 -9.97 -4.60
CA ALA A 168 -14.99 -9.89 -4.67
C ALA A 168 -14.31 -10.13 -3.32
N ARG A 169 -13.11 -10.71 -3.39
CA ARG A 169 -12.18 -10.84 -2.27
C ARG A 169 -10.98 -9.94 -2.47
N ILE A 170 -10.50 -9.36 -1.38
CA ILE A 170 -9.30 -8.53 -1.35
C ILE A 170 -8.24 -9.26 -0.54
N ILE A 171 -7.01 -9.35 -1.07
CA ILE A 171 -5.82 -9.77 -0.34
C ILE A 171 -5.06 -8.50 0.04
N PRO A 172 -5.13 -8.07 1.31
CA PRO A 172 -4.45 -6.87 1.78
C PRO A 172 -2.94 -7.11 1.91
N GLY A 173 -2.16 -6.04 2.07
CA GLY A 173 -0.69 -6.12 2.16
C GLY A 173 -0.16 -6.92 3.35
N HIS A 174 -0.84 -6.84 4.50
CA HIS A 174 -0.40 -7.40 5.78
C HIS A 174 -1.52 -8.13 6.53
N GLY A 175 -2.43 -8.78 5.79
CA GLY A 175 -3.55 -9.50 6.39
C GLY A 175 -3.99 -10.70 5.57
N VAL A 176 -4.97 -11.42 6.11
CA VAL A 176 -5.65 -12.50 5.39
C VAL A 176 -6.70 -11.92 4.44
N ALA A 177 -7.14 -12.76 3.50
CA ALA A 177 -8.19 -12.41 2.55
C ALA A 177 -9.45 -11.87 3.25
N MET A 178 -9.95 -10.73 2.78
CA MET A 178 -11.13 -10.03 3.29
C MET A 178 -12.19 -9.87 2.19
N LYS A 179 -13.42 -9.52 2.57
CA LYS A 179 -14.51 -9.23 1.62
C LYS A 179 -14.38 -7.79 1.13
N LYS A 180 -14.96 -7.49 -0.04
CA LYS A 180 -15.13 -6.11 -0.50
C LYS A 180 -15.71 -5.19 0.58
N GLU A 181 -16.72 -5.65 1.31
CA GLU A 181 -17.40 -4.82 2.32
C GLU A 181 -16.51 -4.40 3.47
N ASP A 182 -15.49 -5.20 3.81
CA ASP A 182 -14.54 -4.86 4.87
C ASP A 182 -13.71 -3.61 4.51
N LEU A 183 -13.59 -3.26 3.20
CA LEU A 183 -12.93 -2.04 2.75
C LEU A 183 -13.65 -0.76 3.22
N LYS A 184 -14.96 -0.84 3.52
CA LYS A 184 -15.72 0.31 4.05
C LYS A 184 -15.13 0.85 5.34
N TRP A 185 -14.62 -0.01 6.23
CA TRP A 185 -13.97 0.43 7.48
C TRP A 185 -12.87 1.48 7.22
N HIS A 186 -12.07 1.25 6.17
CA HIS A 186 -10.95 2.14 5.81
C HIS A 186 -11.45 3.44 5.18
N ILE A 187 -12.45 3.34 4.30
CA ILE A 187 -13.07 4.51 3.65
C ILE A 187 -13.77 5.39 4.70
N ASP A 188 -14.54 4.78 5.60
CA ASP A 188 -15.27 5.47 6.66
C ASP A 188 -14.29 6.15 7.63
N TYR A 189 -13.18 5.48 7.98
CA TYR A 189 -12.12 6.08 8.79
C TYR A 189 -11.52 7.32 8.13
N LEU A 190 -11.09 7.21 6.86
CA LEU A 190 -10.47 8.33 6.14
C LEU A 190 -11.47 9.48 5.94
N ALA A 191 -12.74 9.17 5.66
CA ALA A 191 -13.80 10.17 5.54
C ALA A 191 -14.07 10.88 6.88
N ALA A 192 -14.06 10.15 7.99
CA ALA A 192 -14.22 10.72 9.33
C ALA A 192 -13.00 11.59 9.72
N VAL A 193 -11.77 11.16 9.43
CA VAL A 193 -10.57 12.00 9.60
C VAL A 193 -10.70 13.29 8.79
N LYS A 194 -11.05 13.19 7.49
CA LYS A 194 -11.26 14.36 6.62
C LYS A 194 -12.26 15.33 7.23
N LYS A 195 -13.45 14.83 7.60
CA LYS A 195 -14.53 15.65 8.16
C LYS A 195 -14.11 16.33 9.46
N ASN A 196 -13.55 15.58 10.41
CA ASN A 196 -13.26 16.08 11.75
C ASN A 196 -12.05 17.04 11.75
N VAL A 197 -11.03 16.76 10.94
CA VAL A 197 -9.87 17.66 10.78
C VAL A 197 -10.26 18.93 10.03
N GLN A 198 -11.07 18.86 8.98
CA GLN A 198 -11.58 20.06 8.32
C GLN A 198 -12.38 20.93 9.29
N ALA A 199 -13.28 20.35 10.08
CA ALA A 199 -14.04 21.09 11.07
C ALA A 199 -13.15 21.78 12.12
N ALA A 200 -12.02 21.17 12.51
CA ALA A 200 -11.05 21.78 13.41
C ALA A 200 -10.31 22.95 12.76
N ILE A 201 -9.90 22.81 11.49
CA ILE A 201 -9.29 23.89 10.70
C ILE A 201 -10.26 25.07 10.56
N ASP A 202 -11.53 24.80 10.24
CA ASP A 202 -12.58 25.82 10.08
C ASP A 202 -12.86 26.56 11.40
N GLN A 203 -12.62 25.92 12.54
CA GLN A 203 -12.68 26.52 13.88
C GLN A 203 -11.42 27.33 14.24
N GLY A 204 -10.40 27.34 13.39
CA GLY A 204 -9.12 28.02 13.62
C GLY A 204 -8.21 27.30 14.63
N LEU A 205 -8.43 26.02 14.89
CA LEU A 205 -7.61 25.25 15.83
C LEU A 205 -6.23 25.01 15.27
N SER A 206 -5.22 25.05 16.14
CA SER A 206 -3.87 24.62 15.81
C SER A 206 -3.80 23.11 15.55
N LEU A 207 -2.68 22.65 14.99
CA LEU A 207 -2.41 21.23 14.81
C LEU A 207 -2.46 20.47 16.15
N GLU A 208 -1.89 21.02 17.22
CA GLU A 208 -1.88 20.36 18.53
C GLU A 208 -3.30 20.22 19.10
N GLU A 209 -4.12 21.26 18.99
CA GLU A 209 -5.53 21.24 19.42
C GLU A 209 -6.35 20.27 18.57
N THR A 210 -6.12 20.25 17.25
CA THR A 210 -6.76 19.28 16.34
C THR A 210 -6.47 17.85 16.74
N VAL A 211 -5.20 17.51 17.02
CA VAL A 211 -4.80 16.15 17.45
C VAL A 211 -5.50 15.75 18.76
N LYS A 212 -5.68 16.69 19.69
CA LYS A 212 -6.40 16.44 20.95
C LYS A 212 -7.91 16.28 20.73
N GLN A 213 -8.49 17.05 19.81
CA GLN A 213 -9.94 17.06 19.55
C GLN A 213 -10.41 15.86 18.71
N VAL A 214 -9.62 15.46 17.71
CA VAL A 214 -9.95 14.37 16.79
C VAL A 214 -9.45 13.05 17.36
N ALA A 215 -10.16 12.52 18.38
CA ALA A 215 -9.75 11.31 19.10
C ALA A 215 -10.32 9.99 18.52
N MET A 216 -11.47 10.07 17.84
CA MET A 216 -12.13 8.99 17.07
C MET A 216 -12.14 7.60 17.75
N PRO A 217 -12.68 7.47 18.99
CA PRO A 217 -12.66 6.22 19.76
C PRO A 217 -13.37 5.04 19.07
N GLU A 218 -14.34 5.31 18.19
CA GLU A 218 -15.07 4.32 17.40
C GLU A 218 -14.19 3.56 16.40
N PHE A 219 -13.02 4.09 16.05
CA PHE A 219 -12.03 3.45 15.17
C PHE A 219 -10.91 2.71 15.91
N ARG A 220 -10.99 2.59 17.24
CA ARG A 220 -9.97 1.89 18.07
C ARG A 220 -10.00 0.37 17.89
N GLY A 221 -8.96 -0.28 18.39
CA GLY A 221 -8.75 -1.73 18.37
C GLY A 221 -7.47 -2.15 17.68
N TYR A 222 -6.89 -1.27 16.86
CA TYR A 222 -5.56 -1.49 16.31
C TYR A 222 -4.50 -1.26 17.38
N VAL A 223 -3.54 -2.19 17.51
CA VAL A 223 -2.52 -2.13 18.57
C VAL A 223 -1.66 -0.86 18.51
N VAL A 224 -1.48 -0.30 17.31
CA VAL A 224 -0.73 0.93 17.06
C VAL A 224 -1.66 2.12 16.76
N PHE A 225 -2.93 2.07 17.19
CA PHE A 225 -3.92 3.11 16.93
C PHE A 225 -3.42 4.49 17.34
N ASP A 226 -2.92 4.66 18.57
CA ASP A 226 -2.54 5.98 19.08
C ASP A 226 -1.36 6.58 18.29
N TRP A 227 -0.42 5.73 17.86
CA TRP A 227 0.69 6.15 17.01
C TRP A 227 0.25 6.48 15.58
N VAL A 228 -0.55 5.62 14.95
CA VAL A 228 -1.02 5.81 13.56
C VAL A 228 -2.04 6.95 13.46
N HIS A 229 -3.01 7.00 14.36
CA HIS A 229 -4.08 7.99 14.30
C HIS A 229 -3.59 9.38 14.71
N SER A 230 -3.15 9.52 15.95
CA SER A 230 -2.78 10.83 16.53
C SER A 230 -1.35 11.24 16.18
N GLY A 231 -0.42 10.29 16.07
CA GLY A 231 0.98 10.56 15.75
C GLY A 231 1.28 10.76 14.26
N MET A 232 0.42 10.27 13.36
CA MET A 232 0.67 10.29 11.92
C MET A 232 -0.52 10.83 11.12
N ASN A 233 -1.66 10.16 11.14
CA ASN A 233 -2.77 10.41 10.22
C ASN A 233 -3.45 11.76 10.44
N VAL A 234 -3.77 12.14 11.68
CA VAL A 234 -4.38 13.45 11.96
C VAL A 234 -3.42 14.60 11.62
N PRO A 235 -2.13 14.57 12.01
CA PRO A 235 -1.17 15.58 11.56
C PRO A 235 -0.97 15.65 10.05
N ALA A 236 -0.92 14.50 9.37
CA ALA A 236 -0.85 14.40 7.92
C ALA A 236 -2.06 15.07 7.27
N ALA A 237 -3.27 14.68 7.68
CA ALA A 237 -4.53 15.23 7.22
C ALA A 237 -4.61 16.75 7.40
N TYR A 238 -4.19 17.27 8.55
CA TYR A 238 -4.22 18.69 8.84
C TYR A 238 -3.35 19.47 7.84
N LYS A 239 -2.13 18.98 7.56
CA LYS A 239 -1.21 19.59 6.59
C LYS A 239 -1.77 19.52 5.18
N ASP A 240 -2.38 18.40 4.79
CA ASP A 240 -2.96 18.19 3.47
C ASP A 240 -4.10 19.17 3.19
N LEU A 241 -5.06 19.23 4.11
CA LEU A 241 -6.25 20.09 4.00
C LEU A 241 -5.89 21.59 4.08
N SER A 242 -4.93 21.96 4.91
CA SER A 242 -4.47 23.36 5.04
C SER A 242 -3.86 23.90 3.74
N LYS A 243 -3.20 23.06 2.94
CA LYS A 243 -2.65 23.48 1.63
C LYS A 243 -3.75 23.82 0.63
N GLN A 244 -4.89 23.13 0.68
CA GLN A 244 -6.01 23.36 -0.23
C GLN A 244 -6.77 24.65 0.07
N CYS A 245 -6.88 25.04 1.34
CA CYS A 245 -7.46 26.34 1.70
C CYS A 245 -6.65 27.52 1.14
N ASN A 246 -5.32 27.38 1.08
CA ASN A 246 -4.43 28.41 0.57
C ASN A 246 -4.35 28.49 -0.97
N SER A 247 -4.84 27.49 -1.69
CA SER A 247 -4.90 27.54 -3.17
C SER A 247 -6.19 28.15 -3.72
N HIS A 248 -7.15 28.48 -2.83
CA HIS A 248 -8.44 29.08 -3.17
C HIS A 248 -8.60 30.51 -2.62
N MET A 249 -7.54 31.09 -2.06
CA MET A 249 -7.38 32.52 -1.74
C MET A 249 -6.48 33.19 -2.77
#